data_AF-A0A5B9QIK2-F1
#
_entry.id   AF-A0A5B9QIK2-F1
#
_cell.length_a   1.000
_cell.length_b   1.000
_cell.length_c   1.000
_cell.angle_alpha   90.00
_cell.angle_beta   90.00
_cell.angle_gamma   90.00
#
_symmetry.space_group_name_H-M   'P 1'
#
loop_
_entity.id
_entity.type
_entity.pdbx_description
1 polymer ?
#
loop_
_entity_poly.entity_id
_entity_poly.type
_entity_poly.pdbx_seq_one_letter_code
_entity_poly.pdbx_strand_id
1 'polypeptide(L)'
;MGTAHQSRTTINFVGDALPTCTMQCPICNSQFEPSETTAMPFCSNRCRQIDMGRWLEEGYSLPHVPDPEDDEVPDDDTLLN
;
A
#
# COMPACT_ATOMS: atom_id res chain seq x y z
N MET A 1 -21.01 24.79 -51.25
CA MET A 1 -21.11 25.58 -50.00
C MET A 1 -21.72 24.68 -48.93
N GLY A 2 -20.91 23.87 -48.25
CA GLY A 2 -21.38 22.89 -47.26
C GLY A 2 -21.22 23.45 -45.85
N THR A 3 -22.31 23.61 -45.11
CA THR A 3 -22.29 24.05 -43.71
C THR A 3 -21.99 22.85 -42.82
N ALA A 4 -20.80 22.83 -42.22
CA ALA A 4 -20.44 21.85 -41.21
C ALA A 4 -21.30 22.09 -39.95
N HIS A 5 -22.21 21.15 -39.66
CA HIS A 5 -22.92 21.09 -38.39
C HIS A 5 -21.92 20.69 -37.29
N GLN A 6 -21.47 21.67 -36.51
CA GLN A 6 -20.73 21.40 -35.27
C GLN A 6 -21.72 20.84 -34.25
N SER A 7 -21.78 19.51 -34.14
CA SER A 7 -22.51 18.83 -33.07
C SER A 7 -21.81 19.12 -31.74
N ARG A 8 -22.20 20.20 -31.09
CA ARG A 8 -21.85 20.47 -29.70
C ARG A 8 -22.74 19.59 -28.83
N THR A 9 -22.24 18.40 -28.51
CA THR A 9 -22.86 17.54 -27.49
C THR A 9 -22.68 18.23 -26.15
N THR A 10 -23.77 18.79 -25.60
CA THR A 10 -23.81 19.30 -24.23
C THR A 10 -23.73 18.10 -23.28
N ILE A 11 -22.63 18.00 -22.53
CA ILE A 11 -22.55 17.08 -21.39
C ILE A 11 -23.49 17.58 -20.29
N ASN A 12 -24.50 16.79 -19.93
CA ASN A 12 -25.39 17.09 -18.83
C ASN A 12 -24.67 16.74 -17.51
N PHE A 13 -24.21 17.77 -16.79
CA PHE A 13 -23.71 17.65 -15.41
C PHE A 13 -24.93 17.48 -14.47
N VAL A 14 -25.47 16.26 -14.40
CA VAL A 14 -26.25 15.85 -13.22
C VAL A 14 -25.28 15.69 -12.06
N GLY A 15 -25.67 16.19 -10.88
CA GLY A 15 -24.81 16.34 -9.70
C GLY A 15 -24.37 15.02 -9.06
N ASP A 16 -23.51 14.27 -9.75
CA ASP A 16 -22.75 13.18 -9.17
C ASP A 16 -21.54 13.78 -8.44
N ALA A 17 -21.45 13.50 -7.14
CA ALA A 17 -20.31 13.86 -6.31
C ALA A 17 -19.01 13.45 -7.00
N LEU A 18 -18.04 14.36 -7.06
CA LEU A 18 -16.70 14.06 -7.59
C LEU A 18 -16.17 12.80 -6.89
N PRO A 19 -15.50 11.89 -7.63
CA PRO A 19 -15.00 10.65 -7.06
C PRO A 19 -14.12 10.96 -5.86
N THR A 20 -14.54 10.50 -4.68
CA THR A 20 -13.73 10.66 -3.47
C THR A 20 -12.58 9.66 -3.54
N CYS A 21 -11.35 10.15 -3.40
CA CYS A 21 -10.16 9.31 -3.45
C CYS A 21 -9.97 8.62 -2.10
N THR A 22 -10.78 7.59 -1.84
CA THR A 22 -10.64 6.75 -0.65
C THR A 22 -9.40 5.86 -0.75
N MET A 23 -8.70 5.65 0.36
CA MET A 23 -7.62 4.66 0.47
C MET A 23 -7.98 3.55 1.47
N GLN A 24 -7.29 2.42 1.38
CA GLN A 24 -7.45 1.28 2.29
C GLN A 24 -6.30 1.21 3.30
N CYS A 25 -6.63 1.13 4.59
CA CYS A 25 -5.63 1.01 5.66
C CYS A 25 -5.02 -0.40 5.68
N PRO A 26 -3.68 -0.58 5.61
CA PRO A 26 -3.05 -1.91 5.57
C PRO A 26 -3.13 -2.69 6.89
N ILE A 27 -3.52 -2.04 7.99
CA ILE A 27 -3.55 -2.64 9.33
C ILE A 27 -4.93 -3.17 9.71
N CYS A 28 -5.98 -2.45 9.35
CA CYS A 28 -7.36 -2.79 9.72
C CYS A 28 -8.30 -2.91 8.51
N ASN A 29 -7.81 -2.70 7.29
CA ASN A 29 -8.55 -2.79 6.02
C ASN A 29 -9.71 -1.82 5.85
N SER A 30 -9.87 -0.83 6.75
CA SER A 30 -10.90 0.21 6.64
C SER A 30 -10.59 1.17 5.50
N GLN A 31 -11.65 1.62 4.80
CA GLN A 31 -11.58 2.74 3.86
C GLN A 31 -11.58 4.06 4.61
N PHE A 32 -10.77 5.02 4.16
CA PHE A 32 -10.68 6.35 4.74
C PHE A 32 -10.29 7.39 3.70
N GLU A 33 -10.67 8.64 3.92
CA GLU A 33 -10.23 9.75 3.08
C GLU A 33 -8.85 10.23 3.54
N PRO A 34 -7.87 10.45 2.64
CA PRO A 34 -6.55 10.96 2.98
C PRO A 34 -6.55 12.26 3.80
N SER A 35 -7.60 13.09 3.65
CA SER A 35 -7.75 14.35 4.37
C SER A 35 -8.13 14.18 5.86
N GLU A 36 -8.61 13.01 6.26
CA GLU A 36 -9.08 12.75 7.63
C GLU A 36 -7.95 12.38 8.61
N THR A 37 -6.74 12.13 8.10
CA THR A 37 -5.63 11.61 8.91
C THR A 37 -4.27 12.18 8.47
N THR A 38 -3.40 12.41 9.45
CA THR A 38 -1.98 12.74 9.21
C THR A 38 -1.07 11.51 9.30
N ALA A 39 -1.64 10.35 9.63
CA ALA A 39 -0.92 9.11 9.86
C ALA A 39 -0.86 8.23 8.59
N MET A 40 -0.84 8.82 7.40
CA MET A 40 -0.77 8.11 6.12
C MET A 40 0.41 7.12 6.10
N PRO A 41 0.25 5.89 5.54
CA PRO A 41 -0.91 5.35 4.81
C PRO A 41 -1.99 4.71 5.71
N PHE A 42 -2.04 5.03 7.01
CA PHE A 42 -2.96 4.44 7.97
C PHE A 42 -4.16 5.35 8.25
N CYS A 43 -5.32 4.74 8.54
CA CYS A 43 -6.53 5.50 8.89
C CYS A 43 -6.42 6.29 10.20
N SER A 44 -5.43 6.00 11.07
CA SER A 44 -5.24 6.69 12.35
C SER A 44 -3.86 6.46 12.96
N ASN A 45 -3.51 7.27 13.97
CA ASN A 45 -2.29 7.08 14.78
C ASN A 45 -2.24 5.71 15.48
N ARG A 46 -3.39 5.12 15.85
CA ARG A 46 -3.46 3.79 16.47
C ARG A 46 -2.93 2.72 15.51
N CYS A 47 -3.38 2.74 14.26
CA CYS A 47 -2.93 1.78 13.25
C CYS A 47 -1.43 1.92 12.95
N ARG A 48 -0.90 3.15 12.93
CA ARG A 48 0.56 3.39 12.80
C ARG A 48 1.36 2.75 13.94
N GLN A 49 0.88 2.85 15.18
CA GLN A 49 1.56 2.26 16.34
C GLN A 49 1.51 0.72 16.31
N ILE A 50 0.39 0.14 15.89
CA ILE A 50 0.25 -1.31 15.73
C ILE A 50 1.24 -1.82 14.69
N ASP A 51 1.35 -1.14 13.54
CA ASP A 51 2.34 -1.51 12.51
C ASP A 51 3.75 -1.50 13.08
N MET A 52 4.11 -0.42 13.80
CA MET A 52 5.41 -0.32 14.46
C MET A 52 5.66 -1.44 15.47
N GLY A 53 4.63 -1.85 16.22
CA GLY A 53 4.71 -3.01 17.11
C GLY A 53 5.05 -4.30 16.36
N ARG A 54 4.39 -4.55 15.22
CA ARG A 54 4.68 -5.73 14.39
C ARG A 54 6.12 -5.75 13.88
N TRP A 55 6.69 -4.59 13.55
CA TRP A 55 8.10 -4.49 13.17
C TRP A 55 9.04 -4.85 14.32
N LEU A 56 8.77 -4.32 15.53
CA LEU A 56 9.58 -4.58 16.71
C LEU A 56 9.48 -6.03 17.20
N GLU A 57 8.36 -6.69 16.91
CA GLU A 57 8.10 -8.10 17.25
C GLU A 57 8.52 -9.07 16.13
N GLU A 58 9.26 -8.60 15.12
CA GLU A 58 9.69 -9.40 13.96
C GLU A 58 8.52 -10.11 13.24
N GLY A 59 7.32 -9.52 13.31
CA GLY A 59 6.09 -10.07 12.72
C GLY A 59 6.05 -9.99 11.19
N TYR A 60 7.02 -9.33 10.56
CA TYR A 60 7.20 -9.28 9.11
C TYR A 60 8.44 -10.08 8.73
N SER A 61 8.26 -11.10 7.88
CA SER A 61 9.33 -11.92 7.33
C SER A 61 9.27 -11.92 5.81
N LEU A 62 10.44 -12.00 5.17
CA LEU A 62 10.52 -12.26 3.74
C LEU A 62 10.43 -13.77 3.51
N PRO A 63 9.75 -14.21 2.44
CA PRO A 63 9.77 -15.61 2.07
C PRO A 63 11.21 -16.05 1.80
N HIS A 64 11.63 -17.15 2.42
CA HIS A 64 12.92 -17.75 2.13
C HIS A 64 12.87 -18.42 0.75
N VAL A 65 13.71 -17.94 -0.16
CA VAL A 65 13.98 -18.63 -1.42
C VAL A 65 15.26 -19.43 -1.18
N PRO A 66 15.20 -20.77 -1.12
CA PRO A 66 16.41 -21.57 -0.96
C PRO A 66 17.36 -21.29 -2.12
N ASP A 67 18.58 -20.87 -1.80
CA ASP A 67 19.64 -20.74 -2.78
C ASP A 67 20.19 -22.14 -3.08
N PRO A 68 20.27 -22.57 -4.35
CA PRO A 68 20.85 -23.87 -4.70
C PRO A 68 22.33 -24.02 -4.31
N GLU A 69 23.02 -22.95 -3.89
CA GLU A 69 24.43 -22.95 -3.48
C GLU A 69 24.63 -22.85 -1.96
N ASP A 70 23.56 -22.80 -1.14
CA ASP A 70 23.63 -22.66 0.33
C ASP A 70 23.89 -23.99 1.07
N ASP A 71 24.32 -25.03 0.34
CA ASP A 71 24.82 -26.27 0.92
C ASP A 71 26.17 -26.01 1.59
N GLU A 72 26.12 -25.77 2.91
CA GLU A 72 27.22 -25.87 3.87
C GLU A 72 28.37 -24.87 3.68
N VAL A 73 28.21 -23.65 4.21
CA VAL A 73 29.36 -22.92 4.75
C VAL A 73 29.61 -23.47 6.16
N PRO A 74 30.69 -24.23 6.42
CA PRO A 74 30.97 -24.70 7.76
C PRO A 74 31.13 -23.48 8.69
N ASP A 75 30.48 -23.49 9.85
CA ASP A 75 30.73 -22.51 10.90
C ASP A 75 32.25 -22.45 11.16
N ASP A 76 32.84 -21.29 10.85
CA ASP A 76 34.28 -20.98 10.98
C ASP A 76 34.79 -21.21 12.43
N ASP A 77 33.87 -21.24 13.41
CA ASP A 77 34.14 -21.59 14.82
C ASP A 77 34.60 -23.04 15.03
N THR A 78 34.44 -23.93 14.04
CA THR A 78 34.90 -25.34 14.13
C THR A 78 36.30 -25.59 13.57
N LEU A 79 36.94 -24.57 12.97
CA LEU A 79 38.28 -24.69 12.36
C LEU A 79 39.44 -24.29 13.27
N LEU A 80 39.17 -23.93 14.53
CA LEU A 80 40.18 -23.58 15.54
C LEU A 80 40.40 -24.69 16.59
N ASN A 81 40.40 -25.96 16.18
CA ASN A 81 40.85 -27.07 17.04
C ASN A 81 41.88 -27.97 16.34
#